data_AF-A0A351GRB2-F1
#
_entry.id   AF-A0A351GRB2-F1
#
_cell.length_a   1.000
_cell.length_b   1.000
_cell.length_c   1.000
_cell.angle_alpha   90.00
_cell.angle_beta   90.00
_cell.angle_gamma   90.00
#
_symmetry.space_group_name_H-M   'P 1'
#
loop_
_entity.id
_entity.type
_entity.pdbx_description
1 polymer ?
#
loop_
_entity_poly.entity_id
_entity_poly.type
_entity_poly.pdbx_seq_one_letter_code
_entity_poly.pdbx_strand_id
1 'polypeptide(L)'
;GSLSANGEIVRDPTFPNMPTFKEVCEATDGCETAGPAWDAWKAFFIAGFPSQKIAFLPKGTDPEIVETFSNAFAKIAARPDFKEISAARLGDYPMYTGAAAKSALGNAISVNEEAKTFVKAWLKDDFGVELK
;
A
#
# COMPACT_ATOMS: atom_id res chain seq x y z
N GLY A 1 -11.16 -0.81 1.39
CA GLY A 1 -10.56 0.51 1.72
C GLY A 1 -9.36 0.72 0.84
N SER A 2 -8.86 1.96 0.76
CA SER A 2 -7.67 2.34 -0.01
C SER A 2 -6.80 3.28 0.83
N LEU A 3 -5.70 3.77 0.25
CA LEU A 3 -4.77 4.70 0.88
C LEU A 3 -4.83 6.07 0.21
N SER A 4 -4.96 7.14 1.00
CA SER A 4 -4.81 8.50 0.49
C SER A 4 -3.34 8.86 0.22
N ALA A 5 -3.10 9.97 -0.47
CA ALA A 5 -1.74 10.48 -0.68
C ALA A 5 -1.00 10.79 0.65
N ASN A 6 -1.74 11.06 1.73
CA ASN A 6 -1.21 11.34 3.06
C ASN A 6 -1.02 10.06 3.90
N GLY A 7 -1.26 8.88 3.32
CA GLY A 7 -1.12 7.60 4.02
C GLY A 7 -2.27 7.28 4.96
N GLU A 8 -3.45 7.87 4.77
CA GLU A 8 -4.65 7.58 5.59
C GLU A 8 -5.52 6.53 4.94
N ILE A 9 -6.23 5.74 5.75
CA ILE A 9 -7.20 4.76 5.26
C ILE A 9 -8.45 5.51 4.80
N VAL A 10 -8.78 5.36 3.53
CA VAL A 10 -9.96 5.98 2.89
C VAL A 10 -10.85 4.92 2.26
N ARG A 11 -12.06 5.31 1.85
CA ARG A 11 -12.95 4.43 1.08
C ARG A 11 -12.28 3.99 -0.22
N ASP A 12 -12.63 2.79 -0.67
CA ASP A 12 -12.12 2.26 -1.92
C ASP A 12 -12.77 3.01 -3.10
N PRO A 13 -12.00 3.52 -4.08
CA PRO A 13 -12.59 4.23 -5.23
C PRO A 13 -13.48 3.32 -6.09
N THR A 14 -13.20 2.02 -6.13
CA THR A 14 -13.97 1.01 -6.87
C THR A 14 -15.24 0.62 -6.10
N PHE A 15 -15.18 0.62 -4.77
CA PHE A 15 -16.30 0.25 -3.89
C PHE A 15 -16.62 1.34 -2.86
N PRO A 16 -17.05 2.54 -3.29
CA PRO A 16 -17.16 3.71 -2.42
C PRO A 16 -18.19 3.55 -1.29
N ASN A 17 -19.23 2.74 -1.53
CA ASN A 17 -20.30 2.49 -0.55
C ASN A 17 -19.93 1.41 0.49
N MET A 18 -18.85 0.65 0.28
CA MET A 18 -18.42 -0.40 1.20
C MET A 18 -17.57 0.20 2.32
N PRO A 19 -17.85 -0.13 3.61
CA PRO A 19 -17.04 0.36 4.72
C PRO A 19 -15.60 -0.15 4.64
N THR A 20 -14.67 0.69 5.09
CA THR A 20 -13.29 0.31 5.33
C THR A 20 -13.19 -0.56 6.58
N PHE A 21 -12.13 -1.34 6.69
CA PHE A 21 -11.82 -2.02 7.96
C PHE A 21 -11.68 -1.04 9.12
N LYS A 22 -11.11 0.16 8.87
CA LYS A 22 -11.01 1.23 9.87
C LYS A 22 -12.38 1.57 10.46
N GLU A 23 -13.36 1.84 9.62
CA GLU A 23 -14.72 2.22 10.07
C GLU A 23 -15.45 1.07 10.76
N VAL A 24 -15.26 -0.17 10.28
CA VAL A 24 -15.83 -1.35 10.97
C VAL A 24 -15.17 -1.54 12.34
N CYS A 25 -13.85 -1.39 12.43
CA CYS A 25 -13.09 -1.47 13.68
C CYS A 25 -13.55 -0.39 14.66
N GLU A 26 -13.62 0.88 14.24
CA GLU A 26 -14.09 1.98 15.08
C GLU A 26 -15.55 1.81 15.56
N ALA A 27 -16.37 1.06 14.81
CA ALA A 27 -17.75 0.74 15.18
C ALA A 27 -17.87 -0.55 16.02
N THR A 28 -16.76 -1.24 16.32
CA THR A 28 -16.75 -2.53 17.03
C THR A 28 -16.07 -2.38 18.39
N ASP A 29 -16.77 -2.75 19.46
CA ASP A 29 -16.23 -2.71 20.82
C ASP A 29 -14.94 -3.53 20.94
N GLY A 30 -13.91 -2.91 21.51
CA GLY A 30 -12.59 -3.53 21.72
C GLY A 30 -11.64 -3.48 20.52
N CYS A 31 -12.01 -2.82 19.41
CA CYS A 31 -11.10 -2.60 18.28
C CYS A 31 -10.57 -1.16 18.26
N GLU A 32 -9.25 -1.00 18.41
CA GLU A 32 -8.60 0.31 18.39
C GLU A 32 -7.89 0.55 17.05
N THR A 33 -8.18 1.67 16.41
CA THR A 33 -7.47 2.12 15.20
C THR A 33 -6.29 3.04 15.55
N ALA A 34 -5.58 2.67 16.62
CA ALA A 34 -4.42 3.37 17.14
C ALA A 34 -3.43 2.37 17.77
N GLY A 35 -2.20 2.82 17.99
CA GLY A 35 -1.16 2.04 18.64
C GLY A 35 -0.51 0.96 17.77
N PRO A 36 0.39 0.15 18.37
CA PRO A 36 1.28 -0.73 17.62
C PRO A 36 0.58 -1.81 16.80
N ALA A 37 -0.53 -2.35 17.30
CA ALA A 37 -1.33 -3.36 16.58
C ALA A 37 -1.98 -2.78 15.32
N TRP A 38 -2.54 -1.57 15.43
CA TRP A 38 -3.09 -0.85 14.29
C TRP A 38 -2.01 -0.47 13.27
N ASP A 39 -0.87 0.03 13.75
CA ASP A 39 0.25 0.39 12.87
C ASP A 39 0.80 -0.82 12.12
N ALA A 40 0.89 -1.98 12.78
CA ALA A 40 1.25 -3.24 12.15
C ALA A 40 0.22 -3.68 11.09
N TRP A 41 -1.07 -3.65 11.43
CA TRP A 41 -2.15 -3.94 10.48
C TRP A 41 -2.08 -3.01 9.26
N LYS A 42 -1.91 -1.71 9.49
CA LYS A 42 -1.85 -0.68 8.46
C LYS A 42 -0.64 -0.90 7.55
N ALA A 43 0.52 -1.24 8.10
CA ALA A 43 1.72 -1.55 7.33
C ALA A 43 1.50 -2.76 6.40
N PHE A 44 0.94 -3.86 6.93
CA PHE A 44 0.61 -5.03 6.12
C PHE A 44 -0.45 -4.75 5.06
N PHE A 45 -1.47 -3.96 5.40
CA PHE A 45 -2.48 -3.53 4.45
C PHE A 45 -1.86 -2.74 3.29
N ILE A 46 -1.00 -1.75 3.57
CA ILE A 46 -0.34 -0.92 2.55
C ILE A 46 0.54 -1.76 1.63
N ALA A 47 1.38 -2.63 2.19
CA ALA A 47 2.24 -3.51 1.41
C ALA A 47 1.46 -4.54 0.59
N GLY A 48 0.39 -5.09 1.17
CA GLY A 48 -0.39 -6.19 0.59
C GLY A 48 -1.42 -5.76 -0.46
N PHE A 49 -1.86 -4.50 -0.46
CA PHE A 49 -2.95 -4.06 -1.36
C PHE A 49 -2.61 -2.85 -2.25
N PRO A 50 -2.50 -1.60 -1.75
CA PRO A 50 -2.27 -0.44 -2.60
C PRO A 50 -0.86 -0.41 -3.22
N SER A 51 0.13 -1.08 -2.62
CA SER A 51 1.53 -1.07 -3.09
C SER A 51 2.07 -2.47 -3.47
N GLN A 52 1.21 -3.40 -3.90
CA GLN A 52 1.59 -4.81 -4.13
C GLN A 52 2.30 -5.12 -5.46
N LYS A 53 2.14 -4.27 -6.49
CA LYS A 53 2.63 -4.52 -7.88
C LYS A 53 3.60 -3.43 -8.33
N ILE A 54 4.77 -3.40 -7.71
CA ILE A 54 5.80 -2.40 -8.01
C ILE A 54 6.78 -2.95 -9.05
N ALA A 55 7.05 -2.15 -10.09
CA ALA A 55 8.11 -2.43 -11.05
C ALA A 55 9.46 -1.93 -10.52
N PHE A 56 10.46 -2.80 -10.48
CA PHE A 56 11.82 -2.47 -10.06
C PHE A 56 12.81 -2.64 -11.22
N LEU A 57 13.81 -1.76 -11.25
CA LEU A 57 15.01 -1.94 -12.05
C LEU A 57 16.18 -2.37 -11.14
N PRO A 58 17.21 -3.04 -11.66
CA PRO A 58 18.38 -3.44 -10.88
C PRO A 58 19.02 -2.27 -10.13
N LYS A 59 19.63 -2.57 -8.97
CA LYS A 59 20.41 -1.58 -8.23
C LYS A 59 21.57 -1.07 -9.08
N GLY A 60 21.72 0.25 -9.18
CA GLY A 60 22.78 0.89 -9.95
C GLY A 60 22.44 1.13 -11.42
N THR A 61 21.21 0.86 -11.86
CA THR A 61 20.73 1.30 -13.18
C THR A 61 20.87 2.83 -13.31
N ASP A 62 21.32 3.26 -14.48
CA ASP A 62 21.51 4.68 -14.80
C ASP A 62 20.22 5.50 -14.58
N PRO A 63 20.28 6.68 -13.94
CA PRO A 63 19.12 7.54 -13.74
C PRO A 63 18.32 7.84 -15.02
N GLU A 64 18.97 8.00 -16.17
CA GLU A 64 18.30 8.27 -17.45
C GLU A 64 17.44 7.07 -17.89
N ILE A 65 17.91 5.85 -17.62
CA ILE A 65 17.14 4.62 -17.88
C ILE A 65 15.95 4.54 -16.91
N VAL A 66 16.15 4.85 -15.63
CA VAL A 66 15.05 4.89 -14.64
C VAL A 66 13.97 5.89 -15.06
N GLU A 67 14.39 7.07 -15.52
CA GLU A 67 13.49 8.09 -16.03
C GLU A 67 12.75 7.63 -17.30
N THR A 68 13.45 6.97 -18.22
CA THR A 68 12.86 6.41 -19.44
C THR A 68 11.73 5.44 -19.14
N PHE A 69 11.92 4.50 -18.20
CA PHE A 69 10.87 3.57 -17.78
C PHE A 69 9.73 4.29 -17.07
N SER A 70 10.03 5.23 -16.17
CA SER A 70 9.01 6.01 -15.46
C SER A 70 8.11 6.78 -16.43
N ASN A 71 8.71 7.40 -17.45
CA ASN A 71 8.02 8.13 -18.50
C ASN A 71 7.20 7.19 -19.40
N ALA A 72 7.69 5.97 -19.68
CA ALA A 72 6.91 4.97 -20.42
C ALA A 72 5.64 4.56 -19.67
N PHE A 73 5.73 4.28 -18.36
CA PHE A 73 4.55 4.00 -17.53
C PHE A 73 3.60 5.20 -17.46
N ALA A 74 4.12 6.42 -17.37
CA ALA A 74 3.29 7.63 -17.37
C ALA A 74 2.51 7.78 -18.69
N LYS A 75 3.14 7.50 -19.84
CA LYS A 75 2.46 7.47 -21.14
C LYS A 75 1.37 6.39 -21.21
N ILE A 76 1.60 5.22 -20.62
CA ILE A 76 0.58 4.15 -20.54
C ILE A 76 -0.61 4.60 -19.70
N ALA A 77 -0.35 5.15 -18.50
CA ALA A 77 -1.40 5.64 -17.61
C ALA A 77 -2.22 6.79 -18.22
N ALA A 78 -1.61 7.59 -19.10
CA ALA A 78 -2.25 8.71 -19.80
C ALA A 78 -3.00 8.31 -21.09
N ARG A 79 -2.99 7.03 -21.49
CA ARG A 79 -3.74 6.61 -22.67
C ARG A 79 -5.25 6.84 -22.47
N PRO A 80 -5.99 7.26 -23.51
CA PRO A 80 -7.44 7.48 -23.41
C PRO A 80 -8.23 6.24 -22.97
N ASP A 81 -7.78 5.05 -23.36
CA ASP A 81 -8.41 3.76 -23.07
C ASP A 81 -7.93 3.12 -21.75
N PHE A 82 -6.94 3.72 -21.07
CA PHE A 82 -6.33 3.12 -19.89
C PHE A 82 -7.35 2.92 -18.76
N LYS A 83 -8.20 3.92 -18.49
CA LYS A 83 -9.18 3.85 -17.41
C LYS A 83 -10.18 2.71 -17.62
N GLU A 84 -10.67 2.53 -18.84
CA GLU A 84 -11.60 1.45 -19.19
C GLU A 84 -10.93 0.07 -19.01
N ILE A 85 -9.72 -0.10 -19.55
CA ILE A 85 -8.95 -1.35 -19.44
C ILE A 85 -8.63 -1.67 -17.97
N SER A 86 -8.20 -0.67 -17.21
CA SER A 86 -7.83 -0.82 -15.79
C SER A 86 -9.05 -1.16 -14.95
N ALA A 87 -10.18 -0.47 -15.12
CA ALA A 87 -11.39 -0.73 -14.35
C ALA A 87 -11.87 -2.18 -14.49
N ALA A 88 -11.81 -2.76 -15.69
CA ALA A 88 -12.23 -4.14 -15.95
C ALA A 88 -11.29 -5.21 -15.37
N ARG A 89 -10.04 -4.86 -15.02
CA ARG A 89 -9.00 -5.82 -14.60
C ARG A 89 -8.53 -5.64 -13.17
N LEU A 90 -8.45 -4.40 -12.73
CA LEU A 90 -7.87 -3.98 -11.47
C LEU A 90 -8.85 -3.14 -10.65
N GLY A 91 -9.78 -2.40 -11.28
CA GLY A 91 -10.64 -1.42 -10.61
C GLY A 91 -10.19 0.01 -10.87
N ASP A 92 -10.80 0.97 -10.17
CA ASP A 92 -10.58 2.42 -10.34
C ASP A 92 -9.35 2.94 -9.58
N TYR A 93 -8.32 2.10 -9.43
CA TYR A 93 -7.10 2.46 -8.72
C TYR A 93 -6.15 3.29 -9.59
N PRO A 94 -5.54 4.37 -9.04
CA PRO A 94 -4.56 5.14 -9.77
C PRO A 94 -3.26 4.36 -9.95
N MET A 95 -2.59 4.55 -11.09
CA MET A 95 -1.23 4.05 -11.31
C MET A 95 -0.22 5.11 -10.89
N TYR A 96 0.69 4.76 -9.96
CA TYR A 96 1.78 5.63 -9.55
C TYR A 96 3.01 5.46 -10.46
N THR A 97 3.66 6.57 -10.82
CA THR A 97 4.91 6.56 -11.59
C THR A 97 5.92 7.53 -10.97
N GLY A 98 7.21 7.38 -11.33
CA GLY A 98 8.29 8.28 -10.90
C GLY A 98 8.32 8.53 -9.38
N ALA A 99 8.29 9.80 -8.98
CA ALA A 99 8.34 10.21 -7.57
C ALA A 99 7.17 9.67 -6.74
N ALA A 100 5.97 9.58 -7.33
CA ALA A 100 4.79 9.03 -6.63
C ALA A 100 4.98 7.53 -6.34
N ALA A 101 5.52 6.77 -7.29
CA ALA A 101 5.85 5.35 -7.08
C ALA A 101 6.91 5.17 -5.99
N LYS A 102 7.92 6.05 -5.94
CA LYS A 102 8.94 6.04 -4.88
C LYS A 102 8.34 6.33 -3.50
N SER A 103 7.42 7.29 -3.40
CA SER A 103 6.70 7.59 -2.16
C SER A 103 5.84 6.41 -1.69
N ALA A 104 5.09 5.80 -2.63
CA ALA A 104 4.27 4.62 -2.35
C ALA A 104 5.10 3.43 -1.86
N LEU A 105 6.29 3.21 -2.45
CA LEU A 105 7.26 2.21 -1.97
C LEU A 105 7.72 2.53 -0.55
N GLY A 106 8.08 3.79 -0.26
CA GLY A 106 8.49 4.22 1.07
C GLY A 106 7.44 3.89 2.13
N ASN A 107 6.18 4.19 1.85
CA ASN A 107 5.06 3.86 2.75
C ASN A 107 4.86 2.35 2.91
N ALA A 108 5.13 1.55 1.87
CA ALA A 108 4.95 0.10 1.89
C ALA A 108 6.05 -0.66 2.65
N ILE A 109 7.27 -0.12 2.71
CA ILE A 109 8.41 -0.79 3.36
C ILE A 109 8.80 -0.18 4.70
N SER A 110 8.11 0.89 5.13
CA SER A 110 8.36 1.54 6.40
C SER A 110 7.41 1.02 7.47
N VAL A 111 7.98 0.43 8.52
CA VAL A 111 7.26 -0.02 9.71
C VAL A 111 7.99 0.56 10.92
N ASN A 112 7.25 1.24 11.81
CA ASN A 112 7.83 1.79 13.03
C ASN A 112 8.28 0.68 14.00
N GLU A 113 9.17 1.01 14.93
CA GLU A 113 9.79 0.01 15.81
C GLU A 113 8.78 -0.64 16.77
N GLU A 114 7.77 0.10 17.21
CA GLU A 114 6.72 -0.42 18.10
C GLU A 114 5.87 -1.47 17.38
N ALA A 115 5.46 -1.21 16.14
CA ALA A 115 4.73 -2.14 15.29
C ALA A 115 5.60 -3.37 14.94
N LYS A 116 6.89 -3.20 14.67
CA LYS A 116 7.81 -4.33 14.47
C LYS A 116 7.90 -5.20 15.72
N THR A 117 8.01 -4.58 16.89
CA THR A 117 8.07 -5.27 18.18
C THR A 117 6.77 -6.04 18.42
N PHE A 118 5.62 -5.41 18.16
CA PHE A 118 4.32 -6.06 18.21
C PHE A 118 4.25 -7.28 17.29
N VAL A 119 4.64 -7.16 16.02
CA VAL A 119 4.62 -8.28 15.06
C VAL A 119 5.52 -9.42 15.50
N LYS A 120 6.73 -9.15 16.01
CA LYS A 120 7.64 -10.18 16.51
C LYS A 120 7.04 -10.92 17.72
N ALA A 121 6.44 -10.20 18.65
CA ALA A 121 5.77 -10.80 19.81
C ALA A 121 4.57 -11.65 19.36
N TRP A 122 3.68 -11.10 18.53
CA TRP A 122 2.53 -11.81 17.97
C TRP A 122 2.92 -13.09 17.25
N LEU A 123 3.95 -13.06 16.39
CA LEU A 123 4.46 -14.26 15.71
C LEU A 123 4.99 -15.33 16.67
N LYS A 124 5.64 -14.91 17.76
CA LYS A 124 6.17 -15.82 18.78
C LYS A 124 5.04 -16.43 19.63
N ASP A 125 4.14 -15.58 20.11
CA ASP A 125 3.12 -15.97 21.09
C ASP A 125 2.01 -16.81 20.46
N ASP A 126 1.56 -16.45 19.27
CA ASP A 126 0.44 -17.14 18.60
C ASP A 126 0.90 -18.29 17.70
N PHE A 127 2.12 -18.22 17.15
CA PHE A 127 2.60 -19.17 16.14
C PHE A 127 3.95 -19.83 16.48
N GLY A 128 4.59 -19.49 17.59
CA GLY A 128 5.91 -20.03 17.94
C GLY A 128 7.04 -19.62 16.98
N VAL A 129 6.84 -18.58 16.18
CA VAL A 129 7.81 -18.11 15.18
C VAL A 129 8.69 -17.02 15.77
N GLU A 130 9.98 -17.27 15.88
CA GLU A 130 10.97 -16.31 16.37
C GLU A 130 11.84 -15.78 15.24
N LEU A 131 11.68 -14.48 14.92
CA LEU A 131 12.48 -13.80 13.92
C LEU A 131 13.81 -13.32 14.54
N LYS A 132 14.93 -13.75 13.93
CA LYS A 132 16.29 -13.33 14.32
C LYS A 132 16.57 -11.88 13.94
#